data_AF-A0A091JP42-F1
#
_entry.id   AF-A0A091JP42-F1
#
_cell.length_a   1.000
_cell.length_b   1.000
_cell.length_c   1.000
_cell.angle_alpha   90.00
_cell.angle_beta   90.00
_cell.angle_gamma   90.00
#
_symmetry.space_group_name_H-M   'P 1'
#
loop_
_entity.id
_entity.type
_entity.pdbx_description
1 polymer ?
#
loop_
_entity_poly.entity_id
_entity_poly.type
_entity_poly.pdbx_seq_one_letter_code
_entity_poly.pdbx_strand_id
1 'polypeptide(L)'
;MRTLIVLTLLALSVMAATCYESHESMESHEYLNPFLNRQRANDFIQADTRLGAISQERIRERHKALHERQKEICEDYYPCDLYAFRHGYAAAYRHYFGRRR
;
A
#
# COMPACT_ATOMS: atom_id res chain seq x y z
N MET A 1 20.58 15.43 -49.10
CA MET A 1 19.57 14.41 -48.73
C MET A 1 20.15 13.32 -47.83
N ARG A 2 21.18 12.57 -48.26
CA ARG A 2 21.81 11.50 -47.44
C ARG A 2 22.34 11.95 -46.07
N THR A 3 22.98 13.12 -46.00
CA THR A 3 23.52 13.67 -44.74
C THR A 3 22.43 14.01 -43.72
N LEU A 4 21.31 14.57 -44.18
CA LEU A 4 20.14 14.84 -43.34
C LEU A 4 19.49 13.55 -42.83
N ILE A 5 19.45 12.50 -43.66
CA ILE A 5 18.96 11.17 -43.26
C ILE A 5 19.85 10.57 -42.17
N VAL A 6 21.18 10.69 -42.30
CA VAL A 6 22.12 10.19 -41.27
C VAL A 6 21.97 10.95 -39.95
N LEU A 7 21.84 12.28 -40.00
CA LEU A 7 21.68 13.10 -38.80
C LEU A 7 20.35 12.83 -38.07
N THR A 8 19.26 12.62 -38.81
CA THR A 8 17.95 12.30 -38.23
C THR A 8 17.93 10.93 -37.57
N LEU A 9 18.57 9.92 -38.17
CA LEU A 9 18.73 8.60 -37.56
C LEU A 9 19.57 8.65 -36.28
N LEU A 10 20.65 9.43 -36.27
CA LEU A 10 21.47 9.64 -35.08
C LEU A 10 20.67 10.30 -33.95
N ALA A 11 19.92 11.35 -34.25
CA ALA A 11 19.07 12.01 -33.26
C ALA A 11 18.01 11.07 -32.66
N LEU A 12 17.36 10.26 -33.50
CA LEU A 12 16.39 9.25 -33.04
C LEU A 12 17.05 8.19 -32.14
N SER A 13 18.26 7.75 -32.48
CA SER A 13 18.98 6.75 -31.67
C SER A 13 19.37 7.27 -30.29
N VAL A 14 19.81 8.54 -30.21
CA VAL A 14 20.14 9.19 -28.94
C VAL A 14 18.89 9.34 -28.08
N MET A 15 17.78 9.82 -28.66
CA MET A 15 16.51 9.93 -27.94
C MET A 15 16.02 8.59 -27.40
N ALA A 16 16.06 7.52 -28.21
CA ALA A 16 15.66 6.19 -27.78
C ALA A 16 16.51 5.66 -26.63
N ALA A 17 17.83 5.87 -26.68
CA ALA A 17 18.76 5.46 -25.63
C ALA A 17 18.54 6.24 -24.32
N THR A 18 18.30 7.55 -24.38
CA THR A 18 18.10 8.39 -23.18
C THR A 18 16.70 8.25 -22.56
N CYS A 19 15.68 7.94 -23.37
CA CYS A 19 14.31 7.77 -22.87
C CYS A 19 14.04 6.40 -22.26
N TYR A 20 14.88 5.39 -22.52
CA TYR A 20 14.69 4.04 -21.99
C TYR A 20 15.04 3.90 -20.50
N GLU A 21 15.85 4.82 -19.95
CA GLU A 21 16.30 4.77 -18.55
C GLU A 21 15.27 5.31 -17.53
N SER A 22 14.09 5.75 -17.96
CA SER A 22 13.05 6.33 -17.06
C SER A 22 12.28 5.27 -16.24
N HIS A 23 12.91 4.12 -15.97
CA HIS A 23 12.29 3.03 -15.22
C HIS A 23 12.13 3.33 -13.72
N GLU A 24 12.72 4.41 -13.21
CA GLU A 24 12.59 4.85 -11.81
C GLU A 24 11.14 5.14 -11.40
N SER A 25 10.24 5.42 -12.35
CA SER A 25 8.83 5.70 -12.04
C SER A 25 8.01 4.44 -11.69
N MET A 26 8.56 3.25 -11.89
CA MET A 26 7.85 1.97 -11.66
C MET A 26 8.34 1.22 -10.41
N GLU A 27 9.14 1.88 -9.55
CA GLU A 27 9.71 1.26 -8.34
C GLU A 27 8.81 1.43 -7.10
N SER A 28 7.71 2.18 -7.19
CA SER A 28 6.72 2.18 -6.11
C SER A 28 5.93 0.88 -6.14
N HIS A 29 6.22 -0.02 -5.20
CA HIS A 29 5.47 -1.26 -4.94
C HIS A 29 4.01 -1.00 -4.49
N GLU A 30 3.57 0.26 -4.51
CA GLU A 30 2.23 0.72 -4.17
C GLU A 30 1.18 0.38 -5.25
N TYR A 31 1.59 -0.06 -6.45
CA TYR A 31 0.66 -0.42 -7.53
C TYR A 31 -0.35 -1.51 -7.14
N LEU A 32 0.04 -2.45 -6.27
CA LEU A 32 -0.81 -3.58 -5.89
C LEU A 32 -1.78 -3.26 -4.75
N ASN A 33 -1.43 -2.32 -3.87
CA ASN A 33 -2.21 -1.91 -2.69
C ASN A 33 -1.95 -0.42 -2.38
N PRO A 34 -2.59 0.51 -3.10
CA PRO A 34 -2.39 1.95 -2.90
C PRO A 34 -3.02 2.45 -1.59
N PHE A 35 -3.81 1.62 -0.90
CA PHE A 35 -4.48 1.99 0.35
C PHE A 35 -3.68 1.48 1.55
N LEU A 36 -3.32 2.41 2.43
CA LEU A 36 -2.74 2.10 3.74
C LEU A 36 -3.82 1.61 4.70
N ASN A 37 -3.48 0.62 5.54
CA ASN A 37 -4.34 0.23 6.66
C ASN A 37 -4.63 1.44 7.55
N ARG A 38 -5.82 1.48 8.15
CA ARG A 38 -6.30 2.59 8.98
C ARG A 38 -5.30 2.97 10.08
N GLN A 39 -4.62 1.98 10.67
CA GLN A 39 -3.62 2.20 11.69
C GLN A 39 -2.41 2.99 11.16
N ARG A 40 -1.83 2.55 10.02
CA ARG A 40 -0.69 3.24 9.38
C ARG A 40 -1.06 4.63 8.88
N ALA A 41 -2.28 4.81 8.39
CA ALA A 41 -2.77 6.13 7.98
C ALA A 41 -2.91 7.09 9.18
N ASN A 42 -3.40 6.59 10.31
CA ASN A 42 -3.55 7.39 11.53
C ASN A 42 -2.19 7.83 12.09
N ASP A 43 -1.19 6.94 12.03
CA ASP A 43 0.20 7.24 12.44
C ASP A 43 0.80 8.39 11.61
N PHE A 44 0.51 8.44 10.30
CA PHE A 44 1.00 9.51 9.42
C PHE A 44 0.33 10.86 9.70
N ILE A 45 -0.99 10.87 9.91
CA ILE A 45 -1.77 12.11 10.11
C ILE A 45 -1.49 12.76 11.48
N GLN A 46 -1.19 11.97 12.52
CA GLN A 46 -1.04 12.48 13.89
C GLN A 46 0.39 12.90 14.28
N ALA A 47 1.35 12.93 13.35
CA ALA A 47 2.77 13.17 13.65
C ALA A 47 3.04 14.46 14.47
N ASP A 48 2.21 15.49 14.32
CA ASP A 48 2.37 16.79 14.97
C ASP A 48 1.62 16.96 16.31
N THR A 49 0.62 16.13 16.64
CA THR A 49 -0.22 16.30 17.86
C THR A 49 0.19 15.35 18.99
N ARG A 50 1.45 15.46 19.42
CA ARG A 50 2.17 14.39 20.13
C ARG A 50 1.70 13.96 21.52
N LEU A 51 0.91 14.71 22.29
CA LEU A 51 0.54 14.27 23.66
C LEU A 51 -0.95 13.96 23.83
N GLY A 52 -1.81 14.89 23.41
CA GLY A 52 -3.26 14.72 23.47
C GLY A 52 -3.74 13.57 22.60
N ALA A 53 -3.31 13.53 21.34
CA ALA A 53 -3.72 12.50 20.40
C ALA A 53 -3.20 11.11 20.80
N ILE A 54 -1.94 11.01 21.28
CA ILE A 54 -1.39 9.74 21.79
C ILE A 54 -2.18 9.20 23.00
N SER A 55 -2.65 10.08 23.89
CA SER A 55 -3.45 9.64 25.04
C SER A 55 -4.85 9.17 24.63
N GLN A 56 -5.51 9.87 23.70
CA GLN A 56 -6.82 9.50 23.17
C GLN A 56 -6.76 8.20 22.35
N GLU A 57 -5.73 8.05 21.52
CA GLU A 57 -5.53 6.84 20.72
C GLU A 57 -5.28 5.62 21.63
N ARG A 58 -4.47 5.76 22.69
CA ARG A 58 -4.28 4.67 23.68
C ARG A 58 -5.58 4.25 24.37
N ILE A 59 -6.45 5.21 24.69
CA ILE A 59 -7.77 4.91 25.26
C ILE A 59 -8.63 4.19 24.22
N ARG A 60 -8.63 4.66 22.96
CA ARG A 60 -9.34 4.03 21.83
C ARG A 60 -8.89 2.59 21.61
N GLU A 61 -7.57 2.35 21.59
CA GLU A 61 -6.97 1.00 21.45
C GLU A 61 -7.38 0.06 22.58
N ARG A 62 -7.47 0.57 23.82
CA ARG A 62 -7.90 -0.21 24.98
C ARG A 62 -9.39 -0.57 24.91
N HIS A 63 -10.23 0.33 24.42
CA HIS A 63 -11.69 0.13 24.29
C HIS A 63 -12.11 -0.43 22.92
N LYS A 64 -11.16 -0.79 22.07
CA LYS A 64 -11.42 -1.32 20.74
C LYS A 64 -12.24 -2.61 20.80
N ALA A 65 -13.28 -2.69 19.96
CA ALA A 65 -14.15 -3.85 19.93
C ALA A 65 -13.44 -5.09 19.37
N LEU A 66 -13.84 -6.29 19.82
CA LEU A 66 -13.24 -7.54 19.36
C LEU A 66 -13.31 -7.72 17.84
N HIS A 67 -14.44 -7.34 17.21
CA HIS A 67 -14.60 -7.44 15.76
C HIS A 67 -13.69 -6.48 15.00
N GLU A 68 -13.44 -5.28 15.55
CA GLU A 68 -12.54 -4.29 14.96
C GLU A 68 -11.10 -4.80 15.04
N ARG A 69 -10.70 -5.37 16.18
CA ARG A 69 -9.38 -6.02 16.32
C ARG A 69 -9.21 -7.22 15.38
N GLN A 70 -10.23 -8.05 15.20
CA GLN A 70 -10.19 -9.17 14.25
C GLN A 70 -10.04 -8.69 12.81
N LYS A 71 -10.71 -7.60 12.46
CA LYS A 71 -10.59 -6.96 11.16
C LYS A 71 -9.16 -6.46 10.93
N GLU A 72 -8.59 -5.72 11.89
CA GLU A 72 -7.21 -5.21 11.79
C GLU A 72 -6.19 -6.35 11.61
N ILE A 73 -6.32 -7.44 12.37
CA ILE A 73 -5.46 -8.63 12.21
C ILE A 73 -5.57 -9.22 10.78
N CYS A 74 -6.76 -9.17 10.19
CA CYS A 74 -6.98 -9.66 8.83
C CYS A 74 -6.38 -8.71 7.77
N GLU A 75 -6.52 -7.39 7.96
CA GLU A 75 -5.91 -6.36 7.10
C GLU A 75 -4.37 -6.43 7.14
N ASP A 76 -3.78 -6.81 8.28
CA ASP A 76 -2.32 -6.98 8.42
C ASP A 76 -1.80 -8.27 7.76
N TYR A 77 -2.67 -9.24 7.45
CA TYR A 77 -2.29 -10.49 6.79
C TYR A 77 -2.86 -10.53 5.38
N TYR A 78 -2.03 -10.20 4.39
CA TYR A 78 -2.42 -10.04 2.98
C TYR A 78 -3.34 -11.15 2.41
N PRO A 79 -3.12 -12.45 2.69
CA PRO A 79 -4.05 -13.49 2.23
C PRO A 79 -5.45 -13.42 2.86
N CYS A 80 -5.55 -12.98 4.12
CA CYS A 80 -6.83 -12.74 4.79
C CYS A 80 -7.52 -11.52 4.21
N ASP A 81 -6.80 -10.42 4.01
CA ASP A 81 -7.35 -9.19 3.44
C ASP A 81 -7.94 -9.42 2.03
N LEU A 82 -7.18 -10.08 1.15
CA LEU A 82 -7.64 -10.41 -0.20
C LEU A 82 -8.90 -11.30 -0.20
N TYR A 83 -8.98 -12.24 0.75
CA TYR A 83 -10.15 -13.09 0.92
C TYR A 83 -11.33 -12.33 1.53
N ALA A 84 -11.07 -11.44 2.48
CA ALA A 84 -12.06 -10.58 3.12
C ALA A 84 -12.73 -9.65 2.10
N PHE A 85 -12.00 -9.19 1.09
CA PHE A 85 -12.54 -8.39 0.00
C PHE A 85 -13.72 -9.09 -0.73
N ARG A 86 -13.70 -10.43 -0.82
CA ARG A 86 -14.75 -11.21 -1.50
C ARG A 86 -15.78 -11.81 -0.55
N HIS A 87 -15.36 -12.25 0.64
CA HIS A 87 -16.20 -13.04 1.56
C HIS A 87 -16.52 -12.33 2.89
N GLY A 88 -15.96 -11.14 3.11
CA GLY A 88 -16.09 -10.38 4.34
C GLY A 88 -15.11 -10.81 5.44
N TYR A 89 -14.82 -9.88 6.36
CA TYR A 89 -13.81 -10.02 7.41
C TYR A 89 -14.10 -11.18 8.38
N ALA A 90 -15.36 -11.38 8.78
CA ALA A 90 -15.71 -12.44 9.73
C ALA A 90 -15.43 -13.84 9.17
N ALA A 91 -15.73 -14.06 7.89
CA ALA A 91 -15.45 -15.33 7.21
C ALA A 91 -13.95 -15.51 6.96
N ALA A 92 -13.26 -14.47 6.51
CA ALA A 92 -11.82 -14.47 6.29
C ALA A 92 -11.04 -14.76 7.57
N TYR A 93 -11.36 -14.06 8.66
CA TYR A 93 -10.72 -14.26 9.95
C TYR A 93 -10.91 -15.70 10.44
N ARG A 94 -12.12 -16.27 10.31
CA ARG A 94 -12.37 -17.66 10.66
C ARG A 94 -11.59 -18.63 9.76
N HIS A 95 -11.46 -18.34 8.48
CA HIS A 95 -10.74 -19.19 7.52
C HIS A 95 -9.24 -19.31 7.87
N TYR A 96 -8.57 -18.19 8.16
CA TYR A 96 -7.13 -18.15 8.42
C TYR A 96 -6.76 -18.30 9.90
N PHE A 97 -7.53 -17.72 10.82
CA PHE A 97 -7.22 -17.67 12.25
C PHE A 97 -8.17 -18.52 13.12
N GLY A 98 -9.30 -18.99 12.58
CA GLY A 98 -10.28 -19.78 13.33
C GLY A 98 -9.81 -21.20 13.70
N ARG A 99 -8.71 -21.69 13.11
CA ARG A 99 -8.10 -22.98 13.44
C ARG A 99 -7.16 -22.96 14.66
N ARG A 100 -6.95 -21.80 15.32
CA ARG A 100 -6.14 -21.68 16.54
C ARG A 100 -6.96 -21.93 17.83
N ARG A 101 -7.76 -22.99 17.87
CA ARG A 101 -8.39 -23.46 19.11
C ARG A 101 -8.14 -24.94 19.30
#